data_AF-A0A6V7IKU1-F1
#
_entry.id   AF-A0A6V7IKU1-F1
#
_cell.length_a   1.000
_cell.length_b   1.000
_cell.length_c   1.000
_cell.angle_alpha   90.00
_cell.angle_beta   90.00
_cell.angle_gamma   90.00
#
_symmetry.space_group_name_H-M   'P 1'
#
loop_
_entity.id
_entity.type
_entity.pdbx_description
1 polymer ?
#
loop_
_entity_poly.entity_id
_entity_poly.type
_entity_poly.pdbx_seq_one_letter_code
_entity_poly.pdbx_strand_id
1 'polypeptide(L)'
;VVAVLFCGICQAHYTYNNLSPDSRQRTKQLFELLNFLAENFIFSYIGVSMFTFPKHKFDPGFIFSGFVCALIGRAANVYPLSFLLNLARKPKIPMNHQHMLFFAGLRGAMSFALAIRNTVSDARKAMLTTTSLIVILTVIFQGGATTQFLSWFKIP
;
A
#
# COMPACT_ATOMS: atom_id res chain seq x y z
N VAL A 1 6.56 -4.88 13.86
CA VAL A 1 5.76 -3.88 13.12
C VAL A 1 4.39 -3.66 13.77
N VAL A 2 3.56 -4.70 13.95
CA VAL A 2 2.19 -4.55 14.51
C VAL A 2 2.17 -3.91 15.91
N ALA A 3 3.08 -4.29 16.81
CA ALA A 3 3.17 -3.68 18.14
C ALA A 3 3.51 -2.17 18.11
N VAL A 4 4.36 -1.74 17.17
CA VAL A 4 4.72 -0.33 16.99
C VAL A 4 3.53 0.46 16.42
N LEU A 5 2.75 -0.14 15.52
CA LEU A 5 1.49 0.46 15.04
C LEU A 5 0.50 0.68 16.18
N PHE A 6 0.29 -0.33 17.03
CA PHE A 6 -0.61 -0.21 18.18
C PHE A 6 -0.14 0.88 19.16
N CYS A 7 1.15 0.90 19.46
CA CYS A 7 1.76 1.96 20.28
C CYS A 7 1.51 3.35 19.67
N GLY A 8 1.70 3.53 18.36
CA GLY A 8 1.44 4.78 17.66
C GLY A 8 -0.03 5.21 17.70
N ILE A 9 -0.97 4.27 17.56
CA ILE A 9 -2.42 4.55 17.68
C ILE A 9 -2.75 5.01 19.10
N CYS A 10 -2.23 4.32 20.13
CA CYS A 10 -2.41 4.73 21.52
C CYS A 10 -1.82 6.12 21.77
N GLN A 11 -0.61 6.40 21.27
CA GLN A 11 0.03 7.70 21.41
C GLN A 11 -0.76 8.82 20.71
N ALA A 12 -1.32 8.56 19.53
CA ALA A 12 -2.19 9.49 18.83
C ALA A 12 -3.49 9.79 19.60
N HIS A 13 -4.02 8.83 20.37
CA HIS A 13 -5.24 9.03 21.15
C HIS A 13 -4.96 9.76 22.49
N TYR A 14 -3.94 9.31 23.23
CA TYR A 14 -3.66 9.80 24.59
C TYR A 14 -2.72 11.00 24.62
N THR A 15 -1.65 10.99 23.83
CA THR A 15 -0.62 12.03 23.88
C THR A 15 -1.07 13.25 23.10
N TYR A 16 -1.68 13.09 21.92
CA TYR A 16 -2.15 14.22 21.10
C TYR A 16 -3.12 15.14 21.85
N ASN A 17 -4.06 14.57 22.62
CA ASN A 17 -5.04 15.39 23.35
C ASN A 17 -4.45 16.11 24.57
N ASN A 18 -3.28 15.71 25.05
CA ASN A 18 -2.55 16.35 26.14
C ASN A 18 -1.50 17.38 25.67
N LEU A 19 -1.22 17.47 24.36
CA LEU A 19 -0.30 18.46 23.82
C LEU A 19 -0.94 19.85 23.69
N SER A 20 -0.12 20.90 23.86
CA SER A 20 -0.48 22.27 23.51
C SER A 20 -0.77 22.42 22.01
N PRO A 21 -1.65 23.36 21.59
CA PRO A 21 -2.05 23.51 20.19
C PRO A 21 -0.86 23.74 19.25
N ASP A 22 0.12 24.55 19.66
CA ASP A 22 1.34 24.80 18.88
C ASP A 22 2.19 23.53 18.70
N SER A 23 2.26 22.69 19.75
CA SER A 23 3.01 21.44 19.68
C SER A 23 2.32 20.41 18.79
N ARG A 24 0.98 20.35 18.79
CA ARG A 24 0.21 19.47 17.89
C ARG A 24 0.53 19.78 16.42
N GLN A 25 0.54 21.06 16.04
CA GLN A 25 0.82 21.47 14.67
C GLN A 25 2.26 21.12 14.26
N ARG A 26 3.24 21.41 15.12
CA ARG A 26 4.65 21.06 14.85
C ARG A 26 4.87 19.56 14.74
N THR A 27 4.27 18.76 15.63
CA THR A 27 4.36 17.30 15.55
C THR A 27 3.72 16.76 14.27
N LYS A 28 2.57 17.29 13.86
CA LYS A 28 1.92 16.90 12.60
C LYS A 28 2.83 17.16 11.40
N GLN A 29 3.38 18.37 11.29
CA GLN A 29 4.30 18.74 10.21
C GLN A 29 5.57 17.87 10.20
N LEU A 30 6.13 17.57 11.37
CA LEU A 30 7.29 16.68 11.49
C LEU A 30 6.97 15.27 10.97
N PHE A 31 5.83 14.68 11.37
CA PHE A 31 5.44 13.35 10.90
C PHE A 31 5.09 13.32 9.41
N GLU A 32 4.48 14.38 8.87
CA GLU A 32 4.24 14.51 7.43
C GLU A 32 5.55 14.54 6.65
N LEU A 33 6.54 15.31 7.12
CA LEU A 33 7.88 15.38 6.51
C LEU A 33 8.61 14.03 6.60
N LEU A 34 8.57 13.36 7.76
CA LEU A 34 9.18 12.04 7.94
C LEU A 34 8.52 10.99 7.04
N ASN A 35 7.18 11.00 6.91
CA ASN A 35 6.47 10.10 6.01
C ASN A 35 6.85 10.37 4.54
N PHE A 36 6.93 11.63 4.12
CA PHE A 36 7.36 11.98 2.77
C PHE A 36 8.79 11.51 2.50
N LEU A 37 9.71 11.76 3.42
CA LEU A 37 11.10 11.33 3.29
C LEU A 37 11.24 9.80 3.24
N ALA A 38 10.56 9.09 4.15
CA ALA A 38 10.56 7.63 4.17
C ALA A 38 9.99 7.02 2.88
N GLU A 39 8.94 7.62 2.32
CA GLU A 39 8.36 7.19 1.05
C GLU A 39 9.36 7.32 -0.10
N ASN A 40 10.04 8.47 -0.21
CA ASN A 40 11.08 8.68 -1.23
C ASN A 40 12.24 7.68 -1.09
N PHE A 41 12.68 7.40 0.13
CA PHE A 41 13.73 6.40 0.36
C PHE A 41 13.31 5.00 -0.08
N ILE A 42 12.09 4.58 0.25
CA ILE A 42 11.58 3.27 -0.15
C ILE A 42 11.50 3.16 -1.67
N PHE A 43 10.99 4.18 -2.35
CA PHE A 43 10.89 4.17 -3.82
C PHE A 43 12.25 4.12 -4.50
N SER A 44 13.19 4.95 -4.04
CA SER A 44 14.56 4.92 -4.53
C SER A 44 15.20 3.54 -4.33
N TYR A 45 15.02 2.94 -3.16
CA TYR A 45 15.57 1.61 -2.84
C TYR A 45 14.97 0.50 -3.70
N ILE A 46 13.65 0.49 -3.93
CA ILE A 46 13.00 -0.47 -4.85
C ILE A 46 13.58 -0.33 -6.26
N GLY A 47 13.77 0.90 -6.74
CA GLY A 47 14.38 1.18 -8.05
C GLY A 47 15.81 0.64 -8.17
N VAL A 48 16.68 0.98 -7.22
CA VAL A 48 18.08 0.50 -7.19
C VAL A 48 18.14 -1.02 -7.08
N SER A 49 17.28 -1.62 -6.25
CA SER A 49 17.18 -3.06 -6.11
C SER A 49 16.77 -3.74 -7.41
N MET A 50 15.96 -3.11 -8.27
CA MET A 50 15.56 -3.71 -9.54
C MET A 50 16.73 -3.81 -10.54
N PHE A 51 17.61 -2.82 -10.58
CA PHE A 51 18.74 -2.81 -11.53
C PHE A 51 19.97 -3.59 -11.06
N THR A 52 20.11 -3.84 -9.75
CA THR A 52 21.31 -4.45 -9.17
C THR A 52 21.31 -5.98 -9.23
N PHE A 53 20.18 -6.66 -9.46
CA PHE A 53 20.12 -8.14 -9.48
C PHE A 53 20.23 -8.72 -10.91
N PRO A 54 21.34 -9.42 -11.26
CA PRO A 54 21.67 -9.78 -12.65
C PRO A 54 21.18 -11.16 -13.12
N LYS A 55 20.37 -11.91 -12.34
CA LYS A 55 19.82 -13.22 -12.75
C LYS A 55 18.31 -13.22 -12.74
N HIS A 56 17.71 -12.46 -13.66
CA HIS A 56 16.28 -12.55 -13.92
C HIS A 56 16.00 -13.73 -14.86
N LYS A 57 15.56 -14.87 -14.30
CA LYS A 57 14.70 -15.77 -15.08
C LYS A 57 13.32 -15.10 -15.13
N PHE A 58 13.09 -14.40 -16.24
CA PHE A 58 11.83 -13.75 -16.51
C PHE A 58 10.85 -14.82 -16.95
N ASP A 59 10.03 -15.31 -16.02
CA ASP A 59 8.84 -16.09 -16.35
C ASP A 59 7.65 -15.13 -16.44
N PRO A 60 7.34 -14.57 -17.64
CA PRO A 60 6.25 -13.61 -17.79
C PRO A 60 4.89 -14.18 -17.35
N GLY A 61 4.71 -15.51 -17.43
CA GLY A 61 3.54 -16.19 -16.89
C GLY A 61 3.41 -16.08 -15.36
N PHE A 62 4.52 -16.16 -14.63
CA PHE A 62 4.51 -15.99 -13.17
C PHE A 62 4.17 -14.55 -12.77
N ILE A 63 4.66 -13.57 -13.52
CA ILE A 63 4.36 -12.15 -13.30
C ILE A 63 2.88 -11.85 -13.55
N PHE A 64 2.35 -12.29 -14.70
CA PHE A 64 0.95 -12.06 -15.05
C PHE A 64 -0.01 -12.76 -14.07
N SER A 65 0.28 -14.02 -13.73
CA SER A 65 -0.52 -14.76 -12.74
C SER A 65 -0.47 -14.10 -11.36
N GLY A 66 0.69 -13.59 -10.92
CA GLY A 66 0.84 -12.86 -9.67
C GLY A 66 0.04 -11.55 -9.64
N PHE A 67 0.01 -10.81 -10.75
CA PHE A 67 -0.79 -9.60 -10.88
C PHE A 67 -2.30 -9.90 -10.82
N VAL A 68 -2.77 -10.90 -11.56
CA VAL A 68 -4.17 -11.32 -11.57
C VAL A 68 -4.61 -11.84 -10.20
N CYS A 69 -3.82 -12.72 -9.58
CA CYS A 69 -4.08 -13.23 -8.23
C CYS A 69 -4.15 -12.11 -7.19
N ALA A 70 -3.27 -11.11 -7.27
CA ALA A 70 -3.31 -9.96 -6.36
C ALA A 70 -4.60 -9.13 -6.51
N LEU A 71 -5.06 -8.90 -7.76
CA LEU A 71 -6.31 -8.19 -8.02
C LEU A 71 -7.54 -8.97 -7.53
N ILE A 72 -7.59 -10.27 -7.84
CA ILE A 72 -8.70 -11.14 -7.41
C ILE A 72 -8.74 -11.27 -5.90
N GLY A 73 -7.59 -11.55 -5.25
CA GLY A 73 -7.51 -11.65 -3.79
C GLY A 73 -7.94 -10.35 -3.11
N ARG A 74 -7.61 -9.20 -3.70
CA ARG A 74 -8.06 -7.91 -3.21
C ARG A 74 -9.57 -7.71 -3.39
N ALA A 75 -10.14 -8.07 -4.54
CA ALA A 75 -11.58 -7.98 -4.79
C ALA A 75 -12.34 -8.89 -3.82
N ALA A 76 -11.87 -10.13 -3.65
CA ALA A 76 -12.45 -11.11 -2.73
C ALA A 76 -12.34 -10.69 -1.25
N ASN A 77 -11.42 -9.81 -0.88
CA ASN A 77 -11.36 -9.26 0.47
C ASN A 77 -12.23 -8.00 0.63
N VAL A 78 -12.21 -7.09 -0.35
CA VAL A 78 -12.89 -5.79 -0.21
C VAL A 78 -14.42 -5.91 -0.35
N TYR A 79 -14.93 -6.65 -1.34
CA TYR A 79 -16.36 -6.71 -1.61
C TYR A 79 -17.15 -7.50 -0.55
N PRO A 80 -16.71 -8.69 -0.10
CA PRO A 80 -17.41 -9.42 0.95
C PRO A 80 -17.36 -8.71 2.30
N LEU A 81 -16.24 -8.07 2.64
CA LEU A 81 -16.12 -7.31 3.88
C LEU A 81 -17.03 -6.07 3.85
N SER A 82 -17.12 -5.40 2.70
CA SER A 82 -18.06 -4.30 2.50
C SER A 82 -19.51 -4.77 2.58
N PHE A 83 -19.84 -5.95 2.04
CA PHE A 83 -21.17 -6.55 2.15
C PHE A 83 -21.55 -6.89 3.60
N LEU A 84 -20.64 -7.51 4.36
CA LEU A 84 -20.84 -7.84 5.77
C LEU A 84 -21.03 -6.56 6.61
N LEU A 85 -20.21 -5.54 6.37
CA LEU A 85 -20.35 -4.24 7.03
C LEU A 85 -21.68 -3.54 6.66
N ASN A 86 -22.16 -3.71 5.43
CA ASN A 86 -23.43 -3.14 4.97
C ASN A 86 -24.66 -3.79 5.62
N LEU A 87 -24.52 -5.00 6.18
CA LEU A 87 -25.58 -5.68 6.93
C LEU A 87 -25.73 -5.09 8.35
N ALA A 88 -24.62 -4.71 8.98
CA ALA A 88 -24.60 -4.21 10.36
C ALA A 88 -24.73 -2.67 10.45
N ARG A 89 -24.37 -1.92 9.40
CA ARG A 89 -24.26 -0.46 9.44
C ARG A 89 -25.43 0.25 8.74
N LYS A 90 -26.00 1.26 9.41
CA LYS A 90 -26.85 2.30 8.83
C LYS A 90 -26.12 3.62 9.06
N PRO A 91 -25.68 4.40 8.05
CA PRO A 91 -25.94 4.35 6.61
C PRO A 91 -25.10 3.34 5.81
N LYS A 92 -25.64 2.92 4.65
CA LYS A 92 -25.01 1.98 3.72
C LYS A 92 -23.81 2.59 3.00
N ILE A 93 -22.76 1.82 2.78
CA ILE A 93 -21.59 2.26 1.98
C ILE A 93 -21.95 2.10 0.50
N PRO A 94 -22.08 3.19 -0.28
CA PRO A 94 -22.41 3.12 -1.70
C PRO A 94 -21.29 2.44 -2.48
N MET A 95 -21.66 1.78 -3.58
CA MET A 95 -20.75 1.00 -4.42
C MET A 95 -19.56 1.84 -4.93
N ASN A 96 -19.75 3.14 -5.13
CA ASN A 96 -18.71 4.08 -5.54
C ASN A 96 -17.55 4.15 -4.53
N HIS A 97 -17.84 4.17 -3.23
CA HIS A 97 -16.80 4.14 -2.20
C HIS A 97 -16.11 2.78 -2.10
N GLN A 98 -16.80 1.68 -2.43
CA GLN A 98 -16.21 0.35 -2.44
C GLN A 98 -15.21 0.20 -3.59
N HIS A 99 -15.55 0.71 -4.78
CA HIS A 99 -14.62 0.76 -5.91
C HIS A 99 -13.42 1.67 -5.61
N MET A 100 -13.63 2.84 -5.01
CA MET A 100 -12.52 3.68 -4.56
C MET A 100 -11.62 2.95 -3.55
N LEU A 101 -12.19 2.22 -2.57
CA LEU A 101 -11.42 1.45 -1.60
C LEU A 101 -10.60 0.33 -2.26
N PHE A 102 -11.15 -0.31 -3.28
CA PHE A 102 -10.41 -1.26 -4.12
C PHE A 102 -9.24 -0.57 -4.84
N PHE A 103 -9.42 0.66 -5.33
CA PHE A 103 -8.39 1.44 -6.03
C PHE A 103 -7.40 2.22 -5.12
N ALA A 104 -7.64 2.37 -3.81
CA ALA A 104 -6.85 3.30 -2.98
C ALA A 104 -5.69 2.68 -2.18
N GLY A 105 -5.56 1.35 -2.10
CA GLY A 105 -4.74 0.72 -1.06
C GLY A 105 -3.48 -0.01 -1.55
N LEU A 106 -2.80 0.47 -2.60
CA LEU A 106 -1.56 -0.16 -3.07
C LEU A 106 -0.33 0.64 -2.63
N ARG A 107 0.04 0.49 -1.36
CA ARG A 107 1.39 0.82 -0.88
C ARG A 107 2.17 -0.50 -0.76
N GLY A 108 2.76 -0.91 -1.87
CA GLY A 108 3.41 -2.23 -2.05
C GLY A 108 4.74 -2.42 -1.32
N ALA A 109 5.24 -1.38 -0.64
CA ALA A 109 6.51 -1.38 0.10
C ALA A 109 6.66 -2.54 1.09
N MET A 110 5.57 -2.92 1.79
CA MET A 110 5.61 -4.02 2.77
C MET A 110 5.84 -5.39 2.11
N SER A 111 5.27 -5.61 0.92
CA SER A 111 5.46 -6.86 0.17
C SER A 111 6.90 -7.00 -0.32
N PHE A 112 7.49 -5.91 -0.80
CA PHE A 112 8.88 -5.84 -1.22
C PHE A 112 9.84 -6.09 -0.04
N ALA A 113 9.61 -5.43 1.10
CA ALA A 113 10.41 -5.63 2.31
C ALA A 113 10.36 -7.09 2.83
N LEU A 114 9.26 -7.81 2.60
CA LEU A 114 9.17 -9.22 2.96
C LEU A 114 9.89 -10.12 1.95
N ALA A 115 9.76 -9.82 0.66
CA ALA A 115 10.40 -10.58 -0.42
C ALA A 115 11.94 -10.53 -0.35
N ILE A 116 12.51 -9.37 0.00
CA ILE A 116 13.97 -9.18 0.05
C ILE A 116 14.62 -9.93 1.24
N ARG A 117 13.89 -10.16 2.34
CA ARG A 117 14.39 -10.90 3.50
C ARG A 117 14.57 -12.39 3.25
N ASN A 118 14.04 -12.93 2.16
CA ASN A 118 14.00 -14.37 1.90
C ASN A 118 14.58 -14.74 0.53
N THR A 119 15.84 -14.40 0.26
CA THR A 119 16.49 -14.55 -1.06
C THR A 119 17.35 -15.82 -1.20
N VAL A 120 17.08 -16.86 -0.40
CA VAL A 120 17.94 -18.05 -0.27
C VAL A 120 17.87 -19.01 -1.47
N SER A 121 16.80 -18.96 -2.28
CA SER A 121 16.58 -19.86 -3.42
C SER A 121 16.28 -19.08 -4.71
N ASP A 122 16.65 -19.64 -5.87
CA ASP A 122 16.46 -18.99 -7.18
C ASP A 122 14.98 -18.69 -7.50
N ALA A 123 14.04 -19.53 -7.05
CA ALA A 123 12.61 -19.25 -7.14
C ALA A 123 12.20 -18.00 -6.34
N ARG A 124 12.89 -17.72 -5.22
CA ARG A 124 12.61 -16.56 -4.39
C ARG A 124 13.17 -15.26 -4.98
N LYS A 125 14.25 -15.35 -5.78
CA LYS A 125 14.75 -14.22 -6.57
C LYS A 125 13.77 -13.84 -7.70
N ALA A 126 13.13 -14.83 -8.33
CA ALA A 126 12.05 -14.60 -9.29
C ALA A 126 10.82 -13.94 -8.63
N MET A 127 10.45 -14.36 -7.41
CA MET A 127 9.39 -13.70 -6.62
C MET A 127 9.74 -12.26 -6.25
N LEU A 128 10.97 -11.96 -5.85
CA LEU A 128 11.42 -10.59 -5.57
C LEU A 128 11.28 -9.70 -6.80
N THR A 129 11.77 -10.17 -7.95
CA THR A 129 11.67 -9.47 -9.25
C THR A 129 10.22 -9.17 -9.60
N THR A 130 9.38 -10.21 -9.52
CA THR A 130 7.95 -10.13 -9.83
C THR A 130 7.25 -9.15 -8.91
N THR A 131 7.55 -9.19 -7.61
CA THR A 131 6.95 -8.30 -6.61
C THR A 131 7.39 -6.86 -6.85
N SER A 132 8.68 -6.60 -7.08
CA SER A 132 9.18 -5.25 -7.40
C SER A 132 8.51 -4.68 -8.64
N LEU A 133 8.38 -5.47 -9.71
CA LEU A 133 7.76 -5.05 -10.96
C LEU A 133 6.25 -4.80 -10.79
N ILE A 134 5.54 -5.66 -10.07
CA ILE A 134 4.13 -5.44 -9.71
C ILE A 134 3.98 -4.16 -8.89
N VAL A 135 4.85 -3.93 -7.89
CA VAL A 135 4.79 -2.71 -7.06
C VAL A 135 5.03 -1.45 -7.89
N ILE A 136 6.03 -1.44 -8.78
CA ILE A 136 6.29 -0.28 -9.66
C ILE A 136 5.11 -0.03 -10.60
N LEU A 137 4.64 -1.07 -11.30
CA LEU A 137 3.52 -0.95 -12.24
C LEU A 137 2.25 -0.47 -11.55
N THR A 138 1.93 -1.03 -10.38
CA THR A 138 0.73 -0.66 -9.63
C THR A 138 0.82 0.74 -9.04
N VAL A 139 2.01 1.19 -8.59
CA VAL A 139 2.19 2.56 -8.11
C VAL A 139 2.08 3.58 -9.24
N ILE A 140 2.66 3.31 -10.42
CA ILE A 140 2.52 4.21 -11.57
C ILE A 140 1.08 4.25 -12.05
N PHE A 141 0.46 3.08 -12.22
CA PHE A 141 -0.90 2.99 -12.75
C PHE A 141 -1.95 3.52 -11.77
N GLN A 142 -1.96 3.07 -10.51
CA GLN A 142 -2.92 3.58 -9.52
C GLN A 142 -2.56 4.98 -9.04
N GLY A 143 -1.29 5.32 -8.82
CA GLY A 143 -0.88 6.67 -8.41
C GLY A 143 -1.23 7.71 -9.48
N GLY A 144 -0.97 7.39 -10.75
CA GLY A 144 -1.38 8.23 -11.88
C GLY A 144 -2.89 8.27 -12.08
N ALA A 145 -3.59 7.14 -11.94
CA ALA A 145 -5.04 7.04 -12.11
C ALA A 145 -5.84 7.58 -10.91
N THR A 146 -5.22 7.82 -9.75
CA THR A 146 -5.93 8.31 -8.55
C THR A 146 -6.62 9.64 -8.81
N THR A 147 -5.99 10.55 -9.56
CA THR A 147 -6.58 11.85 -9.91
C THR A 147 -7.77 11.72 -10.86
N GLN A 148 -7.72 10.78 -11.80
CA GLN A 148 -8.81 10.47 -12.74
C GLN A 148 -9.96 9.71 -12.06
N PHE A 149 -9.65 8.83 -11.10
CA PHE A 149 -10.66 8.12 -10.33
C PHE A 149 -11.39 9.03 -9.34
N LEU A 150 -10.70 9.99 -8.74
CA LEU A 150 -11.32 11.00 -7.87
C LEU A 150 -12.28 11.91 -8.66
N SER A 151 -11.87 12.35 -9.86
CA SER A 151 -12.75 13.16 -10.73
C SER A 151 -13.93 12.34 -11.27
N TRP A 152 -13.72 11.08 -11.61
CA TRP A 152 -14.77 10.19 -12.11
C TRP A 152 -15.81 9.83 -11.03
N PHE A 153 -15.38 9.62 -9.78
CA PHE A 153 -16.28 9.26 -8.69
C PHE A 153 -16.90 10.45 -7.94
N LYS A 154 -16.55 11.70 -8.26
CA LYS A 154 -17.06 12.93 -7.58
C LYS A 154 -17.01 12.82 -6.05
N ILE A 155 -15.86 12.40 -5.53
CA ILE A 155 -15.63 12.35 -4.08
C ILE A 155 -14.85 13.62 -3.73
N PRO A 156 -15.38 14.50 -2.87
CA PRO A 156 -14.70 15.75 -2.49
C PRO A 156 -13.40 15.50 -1.74
#